data_AF-A0A7T3X3N0-F1
#
_entry.id   AF-A0A7T3X3N0-F1
#
_cell.length_a   1.000
_cell.length_b   1.000
_cell.length_c   1.000
_cell.angle_alpha   90.00
_cell.angle_beta   90.00
_cell.angle_gamma   90.00
#
_symmetry.space_group_name_H-M   'P 1'
#
loop_
_entity.id
_entity.type
_entity.pdbx_description
1 polymer ?
#
loop_
_entity_poly.entity_id
_entity_poly.type
_entity_poly.pdbx_seq_one_letter_code
_entity_poly.pdbx_strand_id
1 'polypeptide(L)'
;MSAPTLEALLAEPLDRLVIATPSLLHLPVLEQALASAIPLILVEKPVVATLAQHDRLRALLADPEVAARVLALDHWMARNAVQQLLLSGKLDEGWQPREPGCAGVGLATLADISAVEGFLLEPCGLDEAGEPYALNFATGEPDRRVLRHPDGVILDIGTHLLAMIRELLVALGGDDRLHLIAEGVCDRLGQPIRRGDLETAEGRACLRGEAAGVPLTLWLDKYAGPGVEKKGLCLHFKDGRRIELLRRGNLEWLHHHDVDGMRGWQHEGPLYRHCIAQTLLAPVPLGGWVGTTARRLQEVALLLELQQGLRGPH
;
A
#
# COMPACT_ATOMS: atom_id res chain seq x y z
N MET A 1 17.06 24.20 -6.65
CA MET A 1 18.41 24.21 -6.03
C MET A 1 18.78 22.76 -5.77
N SER A 2 19.95 22.29 -6.24
CA SER A 2 20.44 20.96 -5.89
C SER A 2 21.35 21.11 -4.68
N ALA A 3 20.87 20.71 -3.50
CA ALA A 3 21.73 20.64 -2.32
C ALA A 3 22.66 19.43 -2.48
N PRO A 4 23.99 19.60 -2.41
CA PRO A 4 24.94 18.52 -2.72
C PRO A 4 25.03 17.44 -1.63
N THR A 5 24.51 17.70 -0.42
CA THR A 5 24.51 16.76 0.71
C THR A 5 23.18 16.83 1.47
N LEU A 6 22.89 15.78 2.25
CA LEU A 6 21.72 15.76 3.13
C LEU A 6 21.80 16.86 4.20
N GLU A 7 22.96 17.07 4.82
CA GLU A 7 23.15 18.13 5.82
C GLU A 7 22.82 19.51 5.25
N ALA A 8 23.31 19.82 4.04
CA ALA A 8 23.00 21.09 3.38
C ALA A 8 21.50 21.22 3.08
N LEU A 9 20.84 20.13 2.65
CA LEU A 9 19.39 20.13 2.42
C LEU A 9 18.59 20.37 3.70
N LEU A 10 18.99 19.75 4.82
CA LEU A 10 18.30 19.87 6.10
C LEU A 10 18.49 21.25 6.78
N ALA A 11 19.50 22.02 6.35
CA ALA A 11 19.72 23.39 6.78
C ALA A 11 18.84 24.41 6.05
N GLU A 12 18.23 24.04 4.92
CA GLU A 12 17.29 24.89 4.19
C GLU A 12 15.96 25.03 4.96
N PRO A 13 15.24 26.16 4.82
CA PRO A 13 13.96 26.39 5.48
C PRO A 13 12.83 25.63 4.75
N LEU A 14 12.87 24.29 4.80
CA LEU A 14 11.89 23.44 4.13
C LEU A 14 10.62 23.28 4.98
N ASP A 15 9.46 23.52 4.37
CA ASP A 15 8.17 23.18 4.99
C ASP A 15 7.93 21.67 5.03
N ARG A 16 8.50 20.93 4.07
CA ARG A 16 8.29 19.49 3.91
C ARG A 16 9.54 18.81 3.37
N LEU A 17 9.83 17.61 3.87
CA LEU A 17 10.87 16.72 3.34
C LEU A 17 10.24 15.41 2.88
N VAL A 18 10.65 14.91 1.73
CA VAL A 18 10.31 13.56 1.25
C VAL A 18 11.58 12.71 1.24
N ILE A 19 11.55 11.60 1.98
CA ILE A 19 12.61 10.61 2.01
C ILE A 19 12.21 9.48 1.06
N ALA A 20 12.87 9.43 -0.10
CA ALA A 20 12.70 8.41 -1.14
C ALA A 20 14.04 7.73 -1.47
N THR A 21 14.85 7.49 -0.44
CA THR A 21 16.12 6.74 -0.56
C THR A 21 15.83 5.23 -0.64
N PRO A 22 16.83 4.36 -0.84
CA PRO A 22 16.65 2.93 -0.57
C PRO A 22 16.10 2.68 0.85
N SER A 23 15.24 1.67 1.01
CA SER A 23 14.47 1.43 2.24
C SER A 23 15.33 1.24 3.49
N LEU A 24 16.49 0.58 3.37
CA LEU A 24 17.47 0.44 4.46
C LEU A 24 18.03 1.79 4.95
N LEU A 25 18.01 2.83 4.11
CA LEU A 25 18.47 4.17 4.46
C LEU A 25 17.35 5.08 4.97
N HIS A 26 16.08 4.65 4.95
CA HIS A 26 14.96 5.48 5.43
C HIS A 26 15.16 5.92 6.87
N LEU A 27 15.40 4.99 7.82
CA LEU A 27 15.53 5.35 9.22
C LEU A 27 16.77 6.22 9.51
N PRO A 28 17.99 5.91 9.03
CA PRO A 28 19.15 6.80 9.24
C PRO A 28 18.97 8.22 8.69
N VAL A 29 18.27 8.37 7.56
CA VAL A 29 17.95 9.69 6.99
C VAL A 29 16.86 10.38 7.82
N LEU A 30 15.84 9.64 8.25
CA LEU A 30 14.77 10.15 9.08
C LEU A 30 15.28 10.66 10.43
N GLU A 31 16.20 9.96 11.09
CA GLU A 31 16.79 10.41 12.37
C GLU A 31 17.53 11.75 12.21
N GLN A 32 18.25 11.95 11.11
CA GLN A 32 18.89 13.24 10.80
C GLN A 32 17.83 14.32 10.52
N ALA A 33 16.77 13.99 9.79
CA ALA A 33 15.70 14.93 9.49
C ALA A 33 14.89 15.32 10.73
N LEU A 34 14.69 14.40 11.69
CA LEU A 34 14.00 14.68 12.95
C LEU A 34 14.78 15.66 13.83
N ALA A 35 16.11 15.69 13.72
CA ALA A 35 16.97 16.66 14.39
C ALA A 35 16.91 18.07 13.77
N SER A 36 16.31 18.23 12.59
CA SER A 36 16.10 19.53 11.96
C SER A 36 14.77 20.18 12.39
N ALA A 37 14.53 21.42 11.97
CA ALA A 37 13.30 22.16 12.23
C ALA A 37 12.15 21.85 11.25
N ILE A 38 12.34 20.93 10.31
CA ILE A 38 11.37 20.65 9.24
C ILE A 38 10.07 20.10 9.85
N PRO A 39 8.90 20.74 9.64
CA PRO A 39 7.70 20.41 10.38
C PRO A 39 7.01 19.14 9.86
N LEU A 40 7.21 18.75 8.60
CA LEU A 40 6.60 17.54 8.04
C LEU A 40 7.60 16.73 7.21
N ILE A 41 7.71 15.45 7.54
CA ILE A 41 8.64 14.51 6.94
C ILE A 41 7.82 13.31 6.44
N LEU A 42 7.84 13.10 5.13
CA LEU A 42 7.18 11.99 4.46
C LEU A 42 8.24 10.95 4.13
N VAL A 43 8.02 9.69 4.50
CA VAL A 43 8.95 8.59 4.23
C VAL A 43 8.27 7.61 3.31
N GLU A 44 8.83 7.38 2.12
CA GLU A 44 8.31 6.41 1.17
C GLU A 44 8.27 4.99 1.73
N LYS A 45 7.47 4.14 1.09
CA LYS A 45 7.28 2.75 1.52
C LYS A 45 8.52 1.88 1.25
N PRO A 46 8.75 0.83 2.06
CA PRO A 46 8.23 0.71 3.42
C PRO A 46 8.95 1.72 4.33
N VAL A 47 8.28 2.23 5.37
CA VAL A 47 8.86 3.24 6.27
C VAL A 47 10.15 2.77 6.96
N VAL A 48 10.29 1.46 7.16
CA VAL A 48 11.46 0.76 7.69
C VAL A 48 11.64 -0.56 6.96
N ALA A 49 12.86 -1.08 6.90
CA ALA A 49 13.21 -2.31 6.17
C ALA A 49 13.53 -3.52 7.07
N THR A 50 13.68 -3.33 8.39
CA THR A 50 13.98 -4.41 9.33
C THR A 50 13.20 -4.26 10.63
N LEU A 51 13.05 -5.36 11.39
CA LEU A 51 12.41 -5.30 12.72
C LEU A 51 13.20 -4.44 13.72
N ALA A 52 14.54 -4.43 13.63
CA ALA A 52 15.36 -3.54 14.45
C ALA A 52 15.10 -2.06 14.13
N GLN A 53 14.97 -1.72 12.84
CA GLN A 53 14.57 -0.38 12.44
C GLN A 53 13.15 -0.05 12.88
N HIS A 54 12.21 -1.00 12.79
CA HIS A 54 10.86 -0.85 13.30
C HIS A 54 10.84 -0.52 14.80
N ASP A 55 11.55 -1.29 15.62
CA ASP A 55 11.61 -1.06 17.07
C ASP A 55 12.20 0.30 17.41
N ARG A 56 13.27 0.69 16.70
CA ARG A 56 13.88 2.01 16.86
C ARG A 56 12.92 3.13 16.45
N LEU A 57 12.24 3.02 15.31
CA LEU A 57 11.29 4.04 14.86
C LEU A 57 10.09 4.13 15.80
N ARG A 58 9.56 3.00 16.28
CA ARG A 58 8.49 2.96 17.27
C ARG A 58 8.88 3.68 18.56
N ALA A 59 10.12 3.50 19.02
CA ALA A 59 10.62 4.22 20.20
C ALA A 59 10.72 5.73 19.97
N LEU A 60 11.12 6.17 18.78
CA LEU A 60 11.15 7.60 18.43
C LEU A 60 9.75 8.21 18.38
N LEU A 61 8.79 7.51 17.79
CA LEU A 61 7.40 7.96 17.63
C LEU A 61 6.57 7.83 18.92
N ALA A 62 7.15 7.32 20.02
CA ALA A 62 6.53 7.38 21.33
C ALA A 62 6.41 8.83 21.84
N ASP A 63 7.24 9.74 21.33
CA ASP A 63 7.09 11.18 21.52
C ASP A 63 6.02 11.74 20.56
N PRO A 64 4.90 12.30 21.06
CA PRO A 64 3.84 12.85 20.23
C PRO A 64 4.30 13.99 19.30
N GLU A 65 5.30 14.79 19.70
CA GLU A 65 5.81 15.89 18.87
C GLU A 65 6.58 15.36 17.68
N VAL A 66 7.35 14.28 17.87
CA VAL A 66 8.03 13.55 16.79
C VAL A 66 7.00 12.86 15.90
N ALA A 67 6.02 12.17 16.49
CA ALA A 67 5.00 11.45 15.75
C ALA A 67 4.15 12.36 14.84
N ALA A 68 3.82 13.56 15.30
CA ALA A 68 3.04 14.53 14.53
C ALA A 68 3.77 15.00 13.26
N ARG A 69 5.10 14.90 13.21
CA ARG A 69 5.93 15.33 12.07
C ARG A 69 6.11 14.26 11.00
N VAL A 70 5.78 13.00 11.27
CA VAL A 70 6.13 11.88 10.37
C VAL A 70 4.90 11.30 9.70
N LEU A 71 4.92 11.25 8.36
CA LEU A 71 4.01 10.45 7.55
C LEU A 71 4.76 9.27 6.94
N ALA A 72 4.41 8.05 7.35
CA ALA A 72 4.74 6.86 6.58
C ALA A 72 3.88 6.82 5.32
N LEU A 73 4.48 7.12 4.18
CA LEU A 73 3.80 7.30 2.91
C LEU A 73 3.70 5.98 2.16
N ASP A 74 2.49 5.64 1.72
CA ASP A 74 2.27 4.63 0.69
C ASP A 74 1.24 5.20 -0.29
N HIS A 75 1.60 5.32 -1.56
CA HIS A 75 0.72 5.94 -2.55
C HIS A 75 -0.63 5.25 -2.76
N TRP A 76 -0.81 4.00 -2.29
CA TRP A 76 -2.11 3.31 -2.32
C TRP A 76 -3.08 3.80 -1.24
N MET A 77 -2.60 4.46 -0.18
CA MET A 77 -3.48 5.06 0.83
C MET A 77 -4.39 6.16 0.25
N ALA A 78 -3.99 6.74 -0.87
CA ALA A 78 -4.75 7.78 -1.57
C ALA A 78 -5.92 7.21 -2.40
N ARG A 79 -6.04 5.87 -2.53
CA ARG A 79 -7.09 5.21 -3.33
C ARG A 79 -8.42 5.15 -2.56
N ASN A 80 -8.97 6.32 -2.22
CA ASN A 80 -10.09 6.47 -1.29
C ASN A 80 -11.48 6.50 -1.94
N ALA A 81 -11.63 6.15 -3.22
CA ALA A 81 -12.91 6.23 -3.93
C ALA A 81 -14.04 5.43 -3.26
N VAL A 82 -13.73 4.23 -2.76
CA VAL A 82 -14.69 3.41 -2.00
C VAL A 82 -15.14 4.14 -0.73
N GLN A 83 -14.20 4.77 -0.02
CA GLN A 83 -14.50 5.57 1.17
C GLN A 83 -15.38 6.78 0.81
N GLN A 84 -15.03 7.55 -0.22
CA GLN A 84 -15.83 8.70 -0.66
C GLN A 84 -17.29 8.28 -0.94
N LEU A 85 -17.44 7.19 -1.70
CA LEU A 85 -18.73 6.68 -2.10
C LEU A 85 -19.57 6.22 -0.90
N LEU A 86 -18.99 5.52 0.07
CA LEU A 86 -19.71 4.97 1.22
C LEU A 86 -19.96 5.98 2.34
N LEU A 87 -19.17 7.06 2.42
CA LEU A 87 -19.34 8.08 3.46
C LEU A 87 -20.14 9.29 3.01
N SER A 88 -20.11 9.62 1.71
CA SER A 88 -20.79 10.80 1.18
C SER A 88 -21.87 10.49 0.14
N GLY A 89 -21.94 9.24 -0.32
CA GLY A 89 -22.79 8.83 -1.44
C GLY A 89 -22.31 9.37 -2.79
N LYS A 90 -21.16 10.05 -2.85
CA LYS A 90 -20.64 10.73 -4.04
C LYS A 90 -19.15 10.49 -4.20
N LEU A 91 -18.68 10.67 -5.43
CA LEU A 91 -17.27 10.69 -5.78
C LEU A 91 -16.87 12.13 -6.14
N ASP A 92 -15.59 12.43 -6.04
CA ASP A 92 -15.02 13.68 -6.54
C ASP A 92 -15.18 13.82 -8.07
N GLU A 93 -14.95 15.04 -8.57
CA GLU A 93 -15.10 15.40 -9.99
C GLU A 93 -14.14 14.63 -10.93
N GLY A 94 -13.11 13.98 -10.39
CA GLY A 94 -12.19 13.16 -11.18
C GLY A 94 -12.81 11.84 -11.62
N TRP A 95 -13.86 11.37 -10.94
CA TRP A 95 -14.55 10.12 -11.26
C TRP A 95 -15.68 10.35 -12.24
N GLN A 96 -15.54 9.78 -13.44
CA GLN A 96 -16.52 9.86 -14.50
C GLN A 96 -17.45 8.63 -14.48
N PRO A 97 -18.78 8.80 -14.45
CA PRO A 97 -19.69 7.68 -14.56
C PRO A 97 -19.60 7.06 -15.96
N ARG A 98 -19.66 5.74 -16.05
CA ARG A 98 -19.65 5.02 -17.33
C ARG A 98 -21.02 5.03 -18.03
N GLU A 99 -22.08 5.30 -17.28
CA GLU A 99 -23.47 5.31 -17.73
C GLU A 99 -24.20 6.57 -17.22
N PRO A 100 -25.08 7.19 -18.04
CA PRO A 100 -25.90 8.31 -17.60
C PRO A 100 -26.83 7.91 -16.44
N GLY A 101 -26.99 8.77 -15.44
CA GLY A 101 -27.91 8.51 -14.33
C GLY A 101 -27.38 7.59 -13.24
N CYS A 102 -26.06 7.36 -13.19
CA CYS A 102 -25.40 6.65 -12.10
C CYS A 102 -25.57 7.42 -10.78
N ALA A 103 -26.64 7.12 -10.04
CA ALA A 103 -26.93 7.72 -8.74
C ALA A 103 -25.93 7.23 -7.68
N GLY A 104 -25.82 8.00 -6.59
CA GLY A 104 -25.00 7.66 -5.43
C GLY A 104 -25.30 6.28 -4.85
N VAL A 105 -24.33 5.71 -4.15
CA VAL A 105 -24.51 4.45 -3.41
C VAL A 105 -24.92 4.77 -1.98
N GLY A 106 -25.72 3.89 -1.38
CA GLY A 106 -26.15 4.02 0.01
C GLY A 106 -24.94 4.05 0.96
N LEU A 107 -25.03 4.91 1.98
CA LEU A 107 -24.01 5.01 3.00
C LEU A 107 -23.81 3.66 3.70
N ALA A 108 -22.60 3.42 4.18
CA ALA A 108 -22.28 2.21 4.91
C ALA A 108 -21.31 2.47 6.05
N THR A 109 -21.33 1.53 7.00
CA THR A 109 -20.43 1.45 8.14
C THR A 109 -19.71 0.11 8.12
N LEU A 110 -18.73 -0.05 9.02
CA LEU A 110 -18.04 -1.33 9.20
C LEU A 110 -19.02 -2.49 9.48
N ALA A 111 -20.14 -2.21 10.15
CA ALA A 111 -21.14 -3.23 10.49
C ALA A 111 -21.82 -3.85 9.27
N ASP A 112 -21.79 -3.18 8.11
CA ASP A 112 -22.38 -3.65 6.86
C ASP A 112 -21.44 -4.56 6.06
N ILE A 113 -20.15 -4.55 6.40
CA ILE A 113 -19.09 -5.26 5.66
C ILE A 113 -19.01 -6.72 6.12
N SER A 114 -18.96 -7.64 5.15
CA SER A 114 -18.82 -9.08 5.40
C SER A 114 -17.39 -9.58 5.18
N ALA A 115 -16.66 -9.03 4.21
CA ALA A 115 -15.26 -9.36 3.93
C ALA A 115 -14.58 -8.32 3.04
N VAL A 116 -13.24 -8.32 3.01
CA VAL A 116 -12.42 -7.59 2.04
C VAL A 116 -11.43 -8.54 1.39
N GLU A 117 -11.30 -8.43 0.06
CA GLU A 117 -10.21 -9.05 -0.69
C GLU A 117 -9.33 -7.99 -1.33
N GLY A 118 -8.01 -8.09 -1.15
CA GLY A 118 -7.02 -7.27 -1.84
C GLY A 118 -6.30 -8.08 -2.91
N PHE A 119 -5.98 -7.44 -4.04
CA PHE A 119 -5.26 -8.07 -5.15
C PHE A 119 -4.12 -7.17 -5.60
N LEU A 120 -2.91 -7.71 -5.64
CA LEU A 120 -1.78 -7.10 -6.34
C LEU A 120 -1.08 -8.21 -7.12
N LEU A 121 -1.60 -8.42 -8.32
CA LEU A 121 -1.12 -9.41 -9.29
C LEU A 121 -0.45 -8.65 -10.43
N GLU A 122 0.84 -8.90 -10.63
CA GLU A 122 1.65 -8.25 -11.65
C GLU A 122 1.89 -9.17 -12.85
N PRO A 123 1.89 -8.60 -14.07
CA PRO A 123 2.26 -9.35 -15.25
C PRO A 123 3.76 -9.62 -15.25
N CYS A 124 4.14 -10.79 -15.76
CA CYS A 124 5.54 -11.15 -15.97
C CYS A 124 5.79 -11.60 -17.41
N GLY A 125 7.05 -11.51 -17.84
CA GLY A 125 7.51 -12.18 -19.06
C GLY A 125 7.90 -13.62 -18.77
N LEU A 126 8.11 -14.41 -19.83
CA LEU A 126 8.67 -15.76 -19.77
C LEU A 126 9.93 -15.80 -20.65
N ASP A 127 11.00 -16.39 -20.14
CA ASP A 127 12.21 -16.63 -20.94
C ASP A 127 12.05 -17.85 -21.87
N GLU A 128 13.11 -18.18 -22.61
CA GLU A 128 13.12 -19.32 -23.54
C GLU A 128 12.90 -20.68 -22.85
N ALA A 129 13.21 -20.78 -21.56
CA ALA A 129 12.97 -21.96 -20.73
C ALA A 129 11.57 -21.98 -20.09
N GLY A 130 10.80 -20.89 -20.23
CA GLY A 130 9.50 -20.71 -19.60
C GLY A 130 9.58 -20.22 -18.15
N GLU A 131 10.74 -19.77 -17.68
CA GLU A 131 10.88 -19.18 -16.35
C GLU A 131 10.39 -17.72 -16.33
N PRO A 132 9.66 -17.30 -15.28
CA PRO A 132 9.08 -15.97 -15.24
C PRO A 132 10.13 -14.90 -14.87
N TYR A 133 10.10 -13.74 -15.55
CA TYR A 133 10.91 -12.58 -15.19
C TYR A 133 10.07 -11.32 -15.01
N ALA A 134 10.53 -10.42 -14.14
CA ALA A 134 9.82 -9.19 -13.82
C ALA A 134 9.86 -8.23 -15.03
N LEU A 135 8.79 -7.47 -15.23
CA LEU A 135 8.73 -6.43 -16.25
C LEU A 135 8.95 -5.06 -15.60
N ASN A 136 9.67 -4.18 -16.28
CA ASN A 136 9.81 -2.80 -15.87
C ASN A 136 8.43 -2.12 -15.94
N PHE A 137 7.99 -1.53 -14.83
CA PHE A 137 6.67 -0.90 -14.74
C PHE A 137 6.44 0.22 -15.76
N ALA A 138 7.48 0.98 -16.11
CA ALA A 138 7.38 2.12 -17.02
C ALA A 138 7.45 1.73 -18.50
N THR A 139 8.28 0.73 -18.85
CA THR A 139 8.52 0.37 -20.25
C THR A 139 7.84 -0.93 -20.69
N GLY A 140 7.47 -1.82 -19.75
CA GLY A 140 6.99 -3.17 -20.06
C GLY A 140 8.07 -4.14 -20.54
N GLU A 141 9.32 -3.70 -20.61
CA GLU A 141 10.47 -4.52 -21.02
C GLU A 141 11.00 -5.37 -19.85
N PRO A 142 11.79 -6.43 -20.11
CA PRO A 142 12.42 -7.22 -19.06
C PRO A 142 13.19 -6.34 -18.06
N ASP A 143 12.87 -6.48 -16.77
CA ASP A 143 13.59 -5.80 -15.70
C ASP A 143 14.94 -6.47 -15.47
N ARG A 144 16.01 -5.76 -15.79
CA ARG A 144 17.40 -6.26 -15.70
C ARG A 144 18.06 -5.90 -14.37
N ARG A 145 17.34 -5.25 -13.46
CA ARG A 145 17.89 -4.92 -12.14
C ARG A 145 18.12 -6.21 -11.37
N VAL A 146 19.32 -6.35 -10.79
CA VAL A 146 19.59 -7.38 -9.81
C VAL A 146 19.04 -6.87 -8.48
N LEU A 147 17.79 -7.21 -8.19
CA LEU A 147 17.16 -6.88 -6.92
C LEU A 147 17.76 -7.77 -5.84
N ARG A 148 18.73 -7.24 -5.10
CA ARG A 148 19.21 -7.85 -3.86
C ARG A 148 18.46 -7.20 -2.70
N HIS A 149 17.17 -7.49 -2.51
CA HIS A 149 16.49 -6.92 -1.36
C HIS A 149 15.55 -7.84 -0.59
N PRO A 150 15.63 -7.76 0.76
CA PRO A 150 14.98 -8.65 1.69
C PRO A 150 13.58 -8.16 2.08
N ASP A 151 12.75 -7.79 1.13
CA ASP A 151 11.36 -7.43 1.44
C ASP A 151 10.44 -8.61 1.08
N GLY A 152 10.83 -9.41 0.08
CA GLY A 152 10.03 -10.51 -0.45
C GLY A 152 8.68 -10.03 -0.99
N VAL A 153 7.91 -10.93 -1.59
CA VAL A 153 6.58 -10.59 -2.11
C VAL A 153 5.64 -10.06 -1.01
N ILE A 154 5.79 -10.54 0.23
CA ILE A 154 4.90 -10.19 1.34
C ILE A 154 5.05 -8.72 1.74
N LEU A 155 6.26 -8.22 1.96
CA LEU A 155 6.45 -6.83 2.36
C LEU A 155 6.30 -5.88 1.17
N ASP A 156 6.95 -6.17 0.04
CA ASP A 156 7.07 -5.25 -1.09
C ASP A 156 5.71 -4.79 -1.61
N ILE A 157 4.78 -5.74 -1.79
CA ILE A 157 3.46 -5.47 -2.35
C ILE A 157 2.31 -5.63 -1.35
N GLY A 158 2.53 -6.27 -0.21
CA GLY A 158 1.54 -6.35 0.86
C GLY A 158 1.26 -5.00 1.53
N THR A 159 2.26 -4.12 1.66
CA THR A 159 2.07 -2.79 2.27
C THR A 159 1.07 -1.95 1.48
N HIS A 160 1.10 -2.03 0.15
CA HIS A 160 0.19 -1.29 -0.72
C HIS A 160 -1.28 -1.65 -0.47
N LEU A 161 -1.59 -2.94 -0.39
CA LEU A 161 -2.95 -3.40 -0.14
C LEU A 161 -3.42 -3.04 1.27
N LEU A 162 -2.56 -3.24 2.27
CA LEU A 162 -2.89 -2.88 3.65
C LEU A 162 -3.09 -1.37 3.80
N ALA A 163 -2.28 -0.56 3.12
CA ALA A 163 -2.41 0.88 3.15
C ALA A 163 -3.79 1.34 2.67
N MET A 164 -4.23 0.86 1.52
CA MET A 164 -5.55 1.17 0.98
C MET A 164 -6.69 0.62 1.85
N ILE A 165 -6.61 -0.66 2.23
CA ILE A 165 -7.72 -1.36 2.92
C ILE A 165 -7.90 -0.84 4.34
N ARG A 166 -6.81 -0.57 5.07
CA ARG A 166 -6.92 -0.13 6.46
C ARG A 166 -7.38 1.31 6.60
N GLU A 167 -6.98 2.21 5.67
CA GLU A 167 -7.59 3.55 5.65
C GLU A 167 -9.09 3.47 5.38
N LEU A 168 -9.52 2.60 4.46
CA LEU A 168 -10.95 2.35 4.20
C LEU A 168 -11.68 1.84 5.45
N LEU A 169 -11.18 0.79 6.11
CA LEU A 169 -11.86 0.20 7.26
C LEU A 169 -11.95 1.17 8.44
N VAL A 170 -10.89 1.93 8.72
CA VAL A 170 -10.91 2.97 9.76
C VAL A 170 -11.92 4.06 9.43
N ALA A 171 -11.97 4.49 8.17
CA ALA A 171 -12.95 5.49 7.73
C ALA A 171 -14.40 5.01 7.87
N LEU A 172 -14.65 3.70 7.80
CA LEU A 172 -15.96 3.08 8.04
C LEU A 172 -16.26 2.84 9.54
N GLY A 173 -15.36 3.25 10.45
CA GLY A 173 -15.52 3.11 11.90
C GLY A 173 -14.79 1.90 12.52
N GLY A 174 -13.87 1.28 11.77
CA GLY A 174 -12.99 0.22 12.27
C GLY A 174 -11.86 0.70 13.16
N ASP A 175 -11.33 -0.21 13.97
CA ASP A 175 -10.14 0.00 14.79
C ASP A 175 -8.85 -0.42 14.04
N ASP A 176 -7.70 -0.27 14.70
CA ASP A 176 -6.41 -0.62 14.13
C ASP A 176 -6.01 -2.10 14.33
N ARG A 177 -6.90 -3.01 14.75
CA ARG A 177 -6.52 -4.43 14.88
C ARG A 177 -6.23 -5.04 13.51
N LEU A 178 -5.18 -5.84 13.43
CA LEU A 178 -4.75 -6.55 12.23
C LEU A 178 -4.14 -7.89 12.64
N HIS A 179 -4.61 -8.97 12.03
CA HIS A 179 -4.04 -10.30 12.16
C HIS A 179 -4.01 -10.96 10.79
N LEU A 180 -2.85 -11.47 10.39
CA LEU A 180 -2.68 -12.20 9.13
C LEU A 180 -1.75 -13.40 9.34
N ILE A 181 -2.02 -14.45 8.57
CA ILE A 181 -1.12 -15.58 8.36
C ILE A 181 -0.79 -15.68 6.87
N ALA A 182 0.38 -16.22 6.55
CA ALA A 182 0.80 -16.44 5.18
C ALA A 182 0.53 -17.90 4.76
N GLU A 183 -0.10 -18.07 3.60
CA GLU A 183 -0.46 -19.35 2.99
C GLU A 183 0.01 -19.41 1.54
N GLY A 184 0.31 -20.62 1.07
CA GLY A 184 0.63 -20.87 -0.34
C GLY A 184 1.80 -20.05 -0.86
N VAL A 185 2.80 -19.80 0.00
CA VAL A 185 3.94 -18.93 -0.34
C VAL A 185 4.98 -19.70 -1.15
N CYS A 186 5.40 -19.13 -2.28
CA CYS A 186 6.47 -19.65 -3.11
C CYS A 186 7.36 -18.55 -3.67
N ASP A 187 8.56 -18.94 -4.09
CA ASP A 187 9.52 -18.10 -4.80
C ASP A 187 9.08 -17.83 -6.24
N ARG A 188 9.87 -17.04 -6.97
CA ARG A 188 9.62 -16.70 -8.38
C ARG A 188 9.40 -17.94 -9.28
N LEU A 189 10.06 -19.06 -8.98
CA LEU A 189 10.00 -20.29 -9.78
C LEU A 189 8.90 -21.24 -9.29
N GLY A 190 8.04 -20.79 -8.37
CA GLY A 190 6.98 -21.60 -7.78
C GLY A 190 7.49 -22.63 -6.78
N GLN A 191 8.73 -22.53 -6.32
CA GLN A 191 9.30 -23.44 -5.32
C GLN A 191 9.11 -22.89 -3.90
N PRO A 192 9.14 -23.75 -2.86
CA PRO A 192 9.16 -23.26 -1.49
C PRO A 192 10.36 -22.35 -1.23
N ILE A 193 10.14 -21.21 -0.57
CA ILE A 193 11.21 -20.27 -0.23
C ILE A 193 12.18 -20.95 0.75
N ARG A 194 13.46 -20.99 0.39
CA ARG A 194 14.50 -21.57 1.24
C ARG A 194 14.91 -20.59 2.34
N ARG A 195 15.26 -21.13 3.51
CA ARG A 195 15.87 -20.32 4.57
C ARG A 195 17.19 -19.72 4.07
N GLY A 196 17.37 -18.41 4.27
CA GLY A 196 18.51 -17.65 3.80
C GLY A 196 18.41 -17.17 2.34
N ASP A 197 17.29 -17.41 1.66
CA ASP A 197 17.10 -16.89 0.30
C ASP A 197 16.89 -15.37 0.31
N LEU A 198 17.80 -14.68 -0.37
CA LEU A 198 17.81 -13.22 -0.58
C LEU A 198 17.64 -12.84 -2.06
N GLU A 199 17.48 -13.83 -2.95
CA GLU A 199 17.53 -13.61 -4.40
C GLU A 199 16.22 -14.00 -5.10
N THR A 200 15.44 -14.97 -4.57
CA THR A 200 14.25 -15.49 -5.28
C THR A 200 12.91 -15.31 -4.56
N ALA A 201 12.89 -14.71 -3.37
CA ALA A 201 11.73 -14.58 -2.48
C ALA A 201 10.58 -13.63 -2.96
N GLU A 202 10.57 -13.23 -4.23
CA GLU A 202 9.60 -12.29 -4.83
C GLU A 202 8.38 -12.96 -5.48
N GLY A 203 8.13 -14.26 -5.24
CA GLY A 203 7.10 -15.05 -5.95
C GLY A 203 5.64 -14.67 -5.67
N ARG A 204 4.94 -15.58 -4.97
CA ARG A 204 3.50 -15.47 -4.66
C ARG A 204 3.27 -15.70 -3.18
N ALA A 205 2.28 -15.01 -2.62
CA ALA A 205 1.74 -15.29 -1.29
C ALA A 205 0.22 -15.02 -1.24
N CYS A 206 -0.49 -15.79 -0.41
CA CYS A 206 -1.83 -15.45 0.04
C CYS A 206 -1.77 -15.10 1.53
N LEU A 207 -2.24 -13.92 1.93
CA LEU A 207 -2.34 -13.57 3.35
C LEU A 207 -3.81 -13.64 3.78
N ARG A 208 -4.12 -14.36 4.85
CA ARG A 208 -5.49 -14.50 5.37
C ARG A 208 -5.59 -14.11 6.83
N GLY A 209 -6.70 -13.54 7.23
CA GLY A 209 -6.99 -13.22 8.63
C GLY A 209 -8.10 -12.18 8.74
N GLU A 210 -7.86 -11.14 9.52
CA GLU A 210 -8.84 -10.09 9.77
C GLU A 210 -8.19 -8.72 10.01
N ALA A 211 -8.93 -7.67 9.69
CA ALA A 211 -8.62 -6.30 10.04
C ALA A 211 -9.88 -5.63 10.59
N ALA A 212 -9.79 -4.99 11.77
CA ALA A 212 -10.95 -4.42 12.48
C ALA A 212 -12.12 -5.40 12.69
N GLY A 213 -11.85 -6.70 12.81
CA GLY A 213 -12.86 -7.76 12.90
C GLY A 213 -13.58 -8.09 11.58
N VAL A 214 -13.12 -7.55 10.45
CA VAL A 214 -13.58 -7.91 9.11
C VAL A 214 -12.64 -8.95 8.51
N PRO A 215 -13.16 -10.10 8.02
CA PRO A 215 -12.37 -11.09 7.29
C PRO A 215 -11.61 -10.46 6.12
N LEU A 216 -10.31 -10.76 6.04
CA LEU A 216 -9.38 -10.18 5.07
C LEU A 216 -8.62 -11.28 4.34
N THR A 217 -8.58 -11.20 3.00
CA THR A 217 -7.69 -12.01 2.16
C THR A 217 -6.91 -11.13 1.21
N LEU A 218 -5.58 -11.27 1.18
CA LEU A 218 -4.70 -10.55 0.26
C LEU A 218 -4.05 -11.55 -0.70
N TRP A 219 -4.17 -11.28 -1.99
CA TRP A 219 -3.57 -12.06 -3.05
C TRP A 219 -2.39 -11.28 -3.64
N LEU A 220 -1.18 -11.79 -3.41
CA LEU A 220 0.09 -11.16 -3.77
C LEU A 220 0.81 -12.05 -4.78
N ASP A 221 1.11 -11.53 -5.97
CA ASP A 221 1.85 -12.29 -6.98
C ASP A 221 2.57 -11.34 -7.93
N LYS A 222 3.91 -11.31 -7.90
CA LYS A 222 4.70 -10.51 -8.87
C LYS A 222 4.90 -11.23 -10.21
N TYR A 223 4.50 -12.50 -10.29
CA TYR A 223 4.69 -13.37 -11.44
C TYR A 223 3.38 -14.08 -11.81
N ALA A 224 2.28 -13.33 -11.82
CA ALA A 224 0.94 -13.89 -12.02
C ALA A 224 0.71 -14.47 -13.43
N GLY A 225 1.63 -14.17 -14.35
CA GLY A 225 1.69 -14.71 -15.71
C GLY A 225 1.59 -13.63 -16.79
N PRO A 226 1.85 -13.99 -18.07
CA PRO A 226 1.74 -13.05 -19.18
C PRO A 226 0.33 -12.46 -19.29
N GLY A 227 0.25 -11.12 -19.26
CA GLY A 227 -1.01 -10.39 -19.40
C GLY A 227 -1.95 -10.45 -18.19
N VAL A 228 -1.57 -11.13 -17.10
CA VAL A 228 -2.34 -11.16 -15.86
C VAL A 228 -2.03 -9.91 -15.04
N GLU A 229 -3.01 -9.02 -14.91
CA GLU A 229 -2.89 -7.83 -14.07
C GLU A 229 -4.19 -7.62 -13.30
N LYS A 230 -4.09 -7.57 -11.97
CA LYS A 230 -5.22 -7.22 -11.10
C LYS A 230 -4.71 -6.50 -9.87
N LYS A 231 -5.03 -5.21 -9.76
CA LYS A 231 -4.52 -4.31 -8.72
C LYS A 231 -5.67 -3.56 -8.04
N GLY A 232 -5.93 -3.81 -6.76
CA GLY A 232 -7.04 -3.16 -6.07
C GLY A 232 -7.71 -4.00 -4.98
N LEU A 233 -8.98 -3.75 -4.73
CA LEU A 233 -9.76 -4.45 -3.72
C LEU A 233 -11.16 -4.83 -4.20
N CYS A 234 -11.75 -5.79 -3.49
CA CYS A 234 -13.15 -6.13 -3.53
C CYS A 234 -13.70 -6.09 -2.09
N LEU A 235 -14.71 -5.26 -1.87
CA LEU A 235 -15.41 -5.08 -0.61
C LEU A 235 -16.77 -5.77 -0.71
N HIS A 236 -17.02 -6.74 0.17
CA HIS A 236 -18.25 -7.52 0.20
C HIS A 236 -19.14 -7.05 1.35
N PHE A 237 -20.45 -6.96 1.10
CA PHE A 237 -21.44 -6.55 2.09
C PHE A 237 -22.23 -7.77 2.60
N LYS A 238 -22.82 -7.64 3.79
CA LYS A 238 -23.67 -8.67 4.38
C LYS A 238 -24.99 -8.89 3.65
N ASP A 239 -25.46 -7.86 2.94
CA ASP A 239 -26.69 -7.90 2.13
C ASP A 239 -26.46 -8.40 0.69
N GLY A 240 -25.22 -8.84 0.37
CA GLY A 240 -24.86 -9.36 -0.95
C GLY A 240 -24.38 -8.30 -1.95
N ARG A 241 -24.39 -7.01 -1.59
CA ARG A 241 -23.73 -5.98 -2.41
C ARG A 241 -22.23 -6.20 -2.46
N ARG A 242 -21.59 -5.64 -3.49
CA ARG A 242 -20.14 -5.70 -3.68
C ARG A 242 -19.61 -4.42 -4.32
N ILE A 243 -18.48 -3.92 -3.83
CA ILE A 243 -17.73 -2.84 -4.48
C ILE A 243 -16.37 -3.35 -4.92
N GLU A 244 -15.99 -3.07 -6.16
CA GLU A 244 -14.67 -3.38 -6.71
C GLU A 244 -13.97 -2.08 -7.07
N LEU A 245 -12.77 -1.87 -6.55
CA LEU A 245 -11.88 -0.79 -6.98
C LEU A 245 -10.66 -1.43 -7.62
N LEU A 246 -10.51 -1.29 -8.93
CA LEU A 246 -9.49 -1.94 -9.73
C LEU A 246 -8.65 -0.90 -10.48
N ARG A 247 -7.41 -1.26 -10.80
CA ARG A 247 -6.49 -0.43 -11.57
C ARG A 247 -5.76 -1.24 -12.62
N ARG A 248 -5.51 -0.61 -13.77
CA ARG A 248 -4.60 -1.08 -14.82
C ARG A 248 -3.92 0.12 -15.46
N GLY A 249 -2.59 0.14 -15.47
CA GLY A 249 -1.84 1.31 -15.96
C GLY A 249 -2.24 2.62 -15.26
N ASN A 250 -2.74 3.58 -16.04
CA ASN A 250 -3.20 4.89 -15.56
C ASN A 250 -4.71 5.02 -15.42
N LEU A 251 -5.45 3.92 -15.41
CA LEU A 251 -6.90 3.91 -15.30
C LEU A 251 -7.34 3.14 -14.07
N GLU A 252 -8.22 3.74 -13.28
CA GLU A 252 -8.93 3.09 -12.19
C GLU A 252 -10.41 2.94 -12.54
N TRP A 253 -10.99 1.84 -12.10
CA TRP A 253 -12.41 1.53 -12.22
C TRP A 253 -12.98 1.25 -10.86
N LEU A 254 -14.15 1.82 -10.60
CA LEU A 254 -14.96 1.52 -9.45
C LEU A 254 -16.26 0.89 -9.95
N HIS A 255 -16.59 -0.30 -9.48
CA HIS A 255 -17.86 -0.96 -9.78
C HIS A 255 -18.62 -1.21 -8.48
N HIS A 256 -19.88 -0.79 -8.44
CA HIS A 256 -20.82 -1.17 -7.40
C HIS A 256 -21.83 -2.15 -7.98
N HIS A 257 -21.96 -3.31 -7.35
CA HIS A 257 -22.86 -4.39 -7.74
C HIS A 257 -23.94 -4.55 -6.67
N ASP A 258 -25.20 -4.53 -7.08
CA ASP A 258 -26.37 -4.75 -6.23
C ASP A 258 -27.47 -5.53 -6.98
N VAL A 259 -28.68 -5.56 -6.42
CA VAL A 259 -29.84 -6.25 -7.00
C VAL A 259 -30.35 -5.61 -8.30
N ASP A 260 -30.08 -4.32 -8.50
CA ASP A 260 -30.52 -3.54 -9.67
C ASP A 260 -29.50 -3.62 -10.82
N GLY A 261 -28.26 -4.07 -10.53
CA GLY A 261 -27.25 -4.37 -11.53
C GLY A 261 -25.86 -3.88 -11.13
N MET A 262 -25.06 -3.51 -12.14
CA MET A 262 -23.71 -3.00 -11.95
C MET A 262 -23.66 -1.53 -12.37
N ARG A 263 -23.12 -0.69 -11.48
CA ARG A 263 -22.87 0.74 -11.70
C ARG A 263 -21.37 0.98 -11.72
N GLY A 264 -20.89 1.72 -12.71
CA GLY A 264 -19.46 1.89 -12.94
C GLY A 264 -19.01 3.34 -13.03
N TRP A 265 -17.82 3.61 -12.47
CA TRP A 265 -17.09 4.87 -12.64
C TRP A 265 -15.64 4.58 -13.05
N GLN A 266 -15.02 5.55 -13.69
CA GLN A 266 -13.61 5.50 -14.05
C GLN A 266 -12.88 6.78 -13.68
N HIS A 267 -11.61 6.67 -13.33
CA HIS A 267 -10.74 7.80 -13.03
C HIS A 267 -9.41 7.63 -13.76
N GLU A 268 -9.00 8.65 -14.52
CA GLU A 268 -7.76 8.65 -15.28
C GLU A 268 -6.63 9.39 -14.54
N GLY A 269 -5.42 8.86 -14.67
CA GLY A 269 -4.20 9.51 -14.23
C GLY A 269 -3.24 8.63 -13.42
N PRO A 270 -2.00 9.11 -13.24
CA PRO A 270 -1.02 8.40 -12.42
C PRO A 270 -1.41 8.47 -10.95
N LEU A 271 -1.40 7.33 -10.26
CA LEU A 271 -1.78 7.23 -8.84
C LEU A 271 -0.95 8.17 -7.95
N TYR A 272 0.36 8.27 -8.22
CA TYR A 272 1.26 9.16 -7.49
C TYR A 272 0.84 10.63 -7.54
N ARG A 273 0.22 11.10 -8.64
CA ARG A 273 -0.26 12.49 -8.72
C ARG A 273 -1.34 12.76 -7.67
N HIS A 274 -2.26 11.81 -7.48
CA HIS A 274 -3.32 11.94 -6.50
C HIS A 274 -2.77 11.87 -5.08
N CYS A 275 -1.86 10.93 -4.81
CA CYS A 275 -1.14 10.85 -3.53
C CYS A 275 -0.41 12.15 -3.20
N ILE A 276 0.39 12.69 -4.13
CA ILE A 276 1.10 13.96 -3.96
C ILE A 276 0.12 15.11 -3.67
N ALA A 277 -0.99 15.18 -4.40
CA ALA A 277 -2.00 16.22 -4.19
C ALA A 277 -2.61 16.14 -2.78
N GLN A 278 -2.94 14.93 -2.30
CA GLN A 278 -3.58 14.72 -0.99
C GLN A 278 -2.63 14.74 0.21
N THR A 279 -1.34 14.50 -0.02
CA THR A 279 -0.34 14.41 1.06
C THR A 279 0.61 15.60 1.01
N LEU A 280 1.51 15.64 0.03
CA LEU A 280 2.58 16.62 -0.08
C LEU A 280 2.08 18.05 -0.31
N LEU A 281 1.00 18.23 -1.08
CA LEU A 281 0.50 19.57 -1.45
C LEU A 281 -0.69 20.04 -0.62
N ALA A 282 -1.49 19.13 -0.08
CA ALA A 282 -2.65 19.49 0.75
C ALA A 282 -2.23 19.92 2.16
N PRO A 283 -3.06 20.74 2.85
CA PRO A 283 -2.93 20.98 4.28
C PRO A 283 -2.89 19.68 5.08
N VAL A 284 -2.17 19.68 6.21
CA VAL A 284 -2.19 18.55 7.13
C VAL A 284 -3.61 18.36 7.67
N PRO A 285 -4.16 17.12 7.71
CA PRO A 285 -5.49 16.88 8.27
C PRO A 285 -5.61 17.33 9.72
N LEU A 286 -6.84 17.65 10.17
CA LEU A 286 -7.13 18.10 11.55
C LEU A 286 -6.65 17.14 12.65
N GLY A 287 -6.52 15.84 12.35
CA GLY A 287 -5.98 14.81 13.26
C GLY A 287 -4.50 14.47 13.01
N GLY A 288 -3.83 15.17 12.11
CA GLY A 288 -2.48 14.85 11.66
C GLY A 288 -2.37 13.50 10.94
N TRP A 289 -1.14 13.00 10.86
CA TRP A 289 -0.81 11.71 10.23
C TRP A 289 -0.48 10.61 11.24
N VAL A 290 -0.54 10.90 12.54
CA VAL A 290 -0.10 9.98 13.61
C VAL A 290 -0.77 8.62 13.50
N GLY A 291 -2.10 8.59 13.35
CA GLY A 291 -2.85 7.33 13.20
C GLY A 291 -2.48 6.55 11.93
N THR A 292 -2.36 7.24 10.80
CA THR A 292 -1.92 6.62 9.53
C THR A 292 -0.50 6.04 9.67
N THR A 293 0.43 6.79 10.22
CA THR A 293 1.82 6.34 10.41
C THR A 293 1.89 5.14 11.35
N ALA A 294 1.16 5.17 12.46
CA ALA A 294 1.07 4.04 13.38
C ALA A 294 0.53 2.77 12.69
N ARG A 295 -0.49 2.90 11.83
CA ARG A 295 -0.99 1.79 11.02
C ARG A 295 0.07 1.23 10.07
N ARG A 296 0.77 2.08 9.32
CA ARG A 296 1.84 1.65 8.41
C ARG A 296 2.96 0.91 9.16
N LEU A 297 3.33 1.36 10.36
CA LEU A 297 4.31 0.67 11.20
C LEU A 297 3.86 -0.73 11.60
N GLN A 298 2.62 -0.87 12.06
CA GLN A 298 2.05 -2.17 12.42
C GLN A 298 1.99 -3.13 11.23
N GLU A 299 1.65 -2.62 10.04
CA GLU A 299 1.63 -3.41 8.80
C GLU A 299 3.03 -3.89 8.44
N VAL A 300 4.01 -2.99 8.40
CA VAL A 300 5.39 -3.33 8.08
C VAL A 300 5.95 -4.34 9.08
N ALA A 301 5.68 -4.19 10.38
CA ALA A 301 6.09 -5.15 11.40
C ALA A 301 5.53 -6.55 11.13
N LEU A 302 4.21 -6.65 10.95
CA LEU A 302 3.54 -7.92 10.68
C LEU A 302 4.06 -8.57 9.39
N LEU A 303 4.20 -7.80 8.32
CA LEU A 303 4.70 -8.31 7.04
C LEU A 303 6.16 -8.77 7.13
N LEU A 304 7.01 -8.04 7.86
CA LEU A 304 8.38 -8.44 8.16
C LEU A 304 8.45 -9.72 8.99
N GLU A 305 7.59 -9.89 9.99
CA GLU A 305 7.50 -11.09 10.81
C GLU A 305 7.07 -12.31 9.97
N LEU A 306 6.04 -12.16 9.14
CA LEU A 306 5.58 -13.21 8.23
C LEU A 306 6.69 -13.61 7.24
N GLN A 307 7.35 -12.62 6.63
CA GLN A 307 8.43 -12.88 5.69
C GLN A 307 9.63 -13.57 6.36
N GLN A 308 10.03 -13.13 7.56
CA GLN A 308 11.14 -13.75 8.30
C GLN A 308 10.76 -15.14 8.85
N GLY A 309 9.50 -15.40 9.15
CA GLY A 309 9.02 -16.73 9.52
C GLY A 309 9.27 -17.77 8.42
N LEU A 310 9.26 -17.35 7.15
CA LEU A 310 9.47 -18.23 6.00
C LEU A 310 10.94 -18.46 5.69
N ARG A 311 11.73 -17.37 5.58
CA ARG A 311 13.12 -17.46 5.11
C ARG A 311 14.18 -17.24 6.18
N GLY A 312 13.78 -16.96 7.42
CA GLY A 312 14.69 -16.59 8.51
C GLY A 312 14.96 -15.08 8.61
N PRO A 313 15.71 -14.68 9.65
CA PRO A 313 16.00 -13.28 9.96
C PRO A 313 16.88 -12.59 8.91
N HIS A 314 16.84 -11.25 8.92
CA HIS A 314 17.70 -10.37 8.12
C HIS A 314 18.97 -9.97 8.85
#